data_AF-A0A1E7LYK8-F1
#
_entry.id   AF-A0A1E7LYK8-F1
#
_cell.length_a   1.000
_cell.length_b   1.000
_cell.length_c   1.000
_cell.angle_alpha   90.00
_cell.angle_beta   90.00
_cell.angle_gamma   90.00
#
_symmetry.space_group_name_H-M   'P 1'
#
loop_
_entity.id
_entity.type
_entity.pdbx_description
1 polymer ?
#
loop_
_entity_poly.entity_id
_entity_poly.type
_entity_poly.pdbx_seq_one_letter_code
_entity_poly.pdbx_strand_id
1 'polypeptide(L)'
;MGERGTGRRISAVRALHTHLSTPSGAPQLYDLAADWEDDEVPEREVLPEPIAGHGYLIDAASRLMSENAARALTTWAEELHAVGSCLVITGSPRDWRGDSRFEIGAVRPDAVQVARNHLAHAGSHAQAGWLQTDVQRAATRGLLRQSVPDRTVGILSDLITRTVSPGDATAIAGRLRNIDPGRLARAAEHKERPADSPEYQQGLRELRRIREEVLLWTNFLEEKLAGSGTRGPDRMMLLAAAYLEGAPLELCIKAATAFGSRDEALARRYREGRSPRRRLADVGVDTADDTAAFHSRPGFALSAIRTDWHHWADEREETRDWLACITAPDGIAKDWAEQIGSRLLDLSITAVESPFFPILDTWTATSPDEQRLRIVTTLITRAAETEELARAAHKQLLDWATKGHPHRRLVVAQACSGRYGMRWPHMAFVRLRHILALDDEAARIAAGALSTHAAASTDGLQRVVDTVETWFERYPTHLAGPRAFLALTDPTHSVLDTVMSAAQAAPAIRDFLINGWMQTLRQPDVRDHAHQILLGWARAAHEGRLNRTTTFGILTDVRNAHTPLDAMSRFLYGSPDQDDKALIEARFALANLRACNHTQCSEPHCPLKEAVGPLPDTSTAGGTGESPS
;
A
#
# COMPACT_ATOMS: atom_id res chain seq x y z
N MET A 1 25.78 24.30 26.03
CA MET A 1 24.33 24.58 25.88
C MET A 1 23.72 23.74 24.78
N GLY A 2 22.57 23.11 25.03
CA GLY A 2 21.84 22.35 24.01
C GLY A 2 20.64 21.59 24.56
N GLU A 3 19.72 21.22 23.66
CA GLU A 3 18.53 20.45 23.98
C GLU A 3 18.85 19.08 24.59
N ARG A 4 17.86 18.45 25.22
CA ARG A 4 18.01 17.08 25.73
C ARG A 4 18.35 16.12 24.57
N GLY A 5 19.28 15.19 24.80
CA GLY A 5 19.73 14.23 23.79
C GLY A 5 20.86 14.70 22.88
N THR A 6 21.39 15.92 23.06
CA THR A 6 22.56 16.44 22.32
C THR A 6 23.91 15.88 22.77
N GLY A 7 23.94 15.00 23.78
CA GLY A 7 25.20 14.52 24.36
C GLY A 7 25.92 15.56 25.23
N ARG A 8 25.22 16.62 25.68
CA ARG A 8 25.76 17.69 26.54
C ARG A 8 26.50 17.17 27.78
N ARG A 9 25.97 16.14 28.45
CA ARG A 9 26.60 15.50 29.63
C ARG A 9 27.94 14.85 29.28
N ILE A 10 27.97 14.07 28.20
CA ILE A 10 29.21 13.40 27.75
C ILE A 10 30.26 14.46 27.34
N SER A 11 29.81 15.53 26.68
CA SER A 11 30.69 16.64 26.31
C SER A 11 31.24 17.37 27.54
N ALA A 12 30.41 17.59 28.56
CA ALA A 12 30.80 18.18 29.84
C ALA A 12 31.82 17.30 30.58
N VAL A 13 31.55 16.00 30.69
CA VAL A 13 32.48 15.03 31.28
C VAL A 13 33.81 15.01 30.52
N ARG A 14 33.79 15.04 29.19
CA ARG A 14 35.01 15.09 28.36
C ARG A 14 35.76 16.40 28.56
N ALA A 15 35.07 17.53 28.66
CA ALA A 15 35.67 18.84 28.92
C ALA A 15 36.36 18.86 30.28
N LEU A 16 35.68 18.39 31.34
CA LEU A 16 36.24 18.23 32.68
C LEU A 16 37.46 17.31 32.65
N HIS A 17 37.36 16.15 32.01
CA HIS A 17 38.48 15.23 31.86
C HIS A 17 39.67 15.90 31.16
N THR A 18 39.44 16.59 30.04
CA THR A 18 40.51 17.22 29.26
C THR A 18 41.17 18.37 30.01
N HIS A 19 40.38 19.18 30.71
CA HIS A 19 40.87 20.35 31.45
C HIS A 19 41.61 19.97 32.73
N LEU A 20 41.15 18.94 33.44
CA LEU A 20 41.71 18.49 34.72
C LEU A 20 42.74 17.36 34.57
N SER A 21 42.97 16.86 33.35
CA SER A 21 43.99 15.84 33.12
C SER A 21 45.38 16.39 33.42
N THR A 22 46.00 15.88 34.47
CA THR A 22 47.40 16.15 34.81
C THR A 22 48.23 14.86 34.67
N PRO A 23 49.57 14.94 34.58
CA PRO A 23 50.43 13.75 34.58
C PRO A 23 50.29 12.87 35.84
N SER A 24 49.66 13.38 36.91
CA SER A 24 49.60 12.77 38.23
C SER A 24 48.38 11.88 38.48
N GLY A 25 47.45 11.75 37.54
CA GLY A 25 46.30 10.85 37.66
C GLY A 25 45.04 11.32 36.93
N ALA A 26 44.03 10.44 36.87
CA ALA A 26 42.72 10.77 36.31
C ALA A 26 41.93 11.67 37.27
N PRO A 27 41.23 12.72 36.78
CA PRO A 27 40.47 13.63 37.63
C PRO A 27 39.25 12.94 38.27
N GLN A 28 38.87 13.38 39.46
CA GLN A 28 37.65 12.94 40.14
C GLN A 28 36.47 13.84 39.73
N LEU A 29 35.39 13.23 39.25
CA LEU A 29 34.23 13.94 38.73
C LEU A 29 33.00 13.69 39.61
N TYR A 30 32.29 14.76 39.95
CA TYR A 30 31.12 14.76 40.82
C TYR A 30 29.92 15.34 40.08
N ASP A 31 28.77 14.67 40.19
CA ASP A 31 27.48 15.14 39.69
C ASP A 31 26.73 15.76 40.87
N LEU A 32 26.40 17.05 40.77
CA LEU A 32 25.70 17.79 41.80
C LEU A 32 24.24 17.98 41.40
N ALA A 33 23.34 17.47 42.23
CA ALA A 33 21.91 17.66 42.07
C ALA A 33 21.53 19.11 42.43
N ALA A 34 20.68 19.72 41.61
CA ALA A 34 20.14 21.05 41.86
C ALA A 34 18.92 20.98 42.78
N ASP A 35 19.15 20.56 44.03
CA ASP A 35 18.09 20.22 45.00
C ASP A 35 17.56 21.41 45.81
N TRP A 36 18.00 22.64 45.52
CA TRP A 36 17.48 23.88 46.12
C TRP A 36 16.13 24.29 45.50
N GLU A 37 15.30 25.04 46.24
CA GLU A 37 13.99 25.55 45.76
C GLU A 37 14.17 26.62 44.65
N ASP A 38 13.12 26.83 43.81
CA ASP A 38 13.19 27.69 42.61
C ASP A 38 13.63 29.14 42.90
N ASP A 39 13.37 29.64 44.13
CA ASP A 39 13.73 30.98 44.60
C ASP A 39 14.95 30.99 45.56
N GLU A 40 15.50 29.83 45.88
CA GLU A 40 16.56 29.67 46.87
C GLU A 40 17.95 29.76 46.22
N VAL A 41 18.89 30.36 46.96
CA VAL A 41 20.29 30.48 46.54
C VAL A 41 21.06 29.30 47.12
N PRO A 42 21.84 28.54 46.33
CA PRO A 42 22.64 27.45 46.87
C PRO A 42 23.61 28.00 47.91
N GLU A 43 23.36 27.66 49.18
CA GLU A 43 24.16 28.11 50.29
C GLU A 43 25.52 27.41 50.30
N ARG A 44 26.54 28.10 50.84
CA ARG A 44 27.92 27.60 50.88
C ARG A 44 28.06 26.29 51.65
N GLU A 45 27.13 26.01 52.56
CA GLU A 45 27.10 24.79 53.38
C GLU A 45 26.66 23.56 52.58
N VAL A 46 26.01 23.76 51.43
CA VAL A 46 25.50 22.69 50.54
C VAL A 46 26.46 22.41 49.38
N LEU A 47 27.29 23.38 49.00
CA LEU A 47 28.29 23.23 47.95
C LEU A 47 29.57 22.59 48.52
N PRO A 48 30.16 21.57 47.85
CA PRO A 48 31.41 20.97 48.29
C PRO A 48 32.55 21.98 48.41
N GLU A 49 33.46 21.75 49.36
CA GLU A 49 34.68 22.56 49.47
C GLU A 49 35.53 22.46 48.18
N PRO A 50 36.14 23.57 47.73
CA PRO A 50 37.03 23.57 46.57
C PRO A 50 38.29 22.71 46.78
N ILE A 51 38.31 21.50 46.23
CA ILE A 51 39.47 20.60 46.26
C ILE A 51 40.11 20.54 44.87
N ALA A 52 41.43 20.70 44.76
CA ALA A 52 42.17 20.67 43.50
C ALA A 52 41.95 19.36 42.70
N GLY A 53 41.91 19.46 41.36
CA GLY A 53 41.76 18.31 40.46
C GLY A 53 40.35 17.69 40.45
N HIS A 54 39.38 18.33 41.08
CA HIS A 54 37.98 17.90 41.08
C HIS A 54 37.18 18.63 40.00
N GLY A 55 36.32 17.88 39.31
CA GLY A 55 35.38 18.40 38.32
C GLY A 55 33.95 18.24 38.82
N TYR A 56 33.18 19.31 38.77
CA TYR A 56 31.78 19.33 39.20
C TYR A 56 30.87 19.54 37.99
N LEU A 57 29.76 18.82 37.94
CA LEU A 57 28.75 18.90 36.90
C LEU A 57 27.39 19.24 37.51
N ILE A 58 26.69 20.22 36.94
CA ILE A 58 25.30 20.56 37.30
C ILE A 58 24.43 20.56 36.04
N ASP A 59 23.27 19.90 36.06
CA ASP A 59 22.27 19.96 34.98
C ASP A 59 21.20 21.02 35.26
N ALA A 60 21.41 22.22 34.75
CA ALA A 60 20.48 23.34 34.82
C ALA A 60 19.18 23.13 34.01
N ALA A 61 19.06 22.09 33.17
CA ALA A 61 17.80 21.79 32.47
C ALA A 61 16.91 20.78 33.23
N SER A 62 17.29 20.43 34.45
CA SER A 62 16.44 19.68 35.39
C SER A 62 15.42 20.60 36.08
N ARG A 63 15.75 21.89 36.30
CA ARG A 63 14.93 22.92 36.95
C ARG A 63 15.24 24.32 36.44
N LEU A 64 14.30 25.26 36.52
CA LEU A 64 14.53 26.66 36.11
C LEU A 64 15.41 27.35 37.16
N MET A 65 16.57 27.88 36.74
CA MET A 65 17.47 28.57 37.66
C MET A 65 17.12 30.06 37.80
N SER A 66 17.00 30.54 39.03
CA SER A 66 16.90 31.96 39.33
C SER A 66 18.23 32.69 39.04
N GLU A 67 18.16 34.00 38.77
CA GLU A 67 19.36 34.83 38.53
C GLU A 67 20.26 34.89 39.77
N ASN A 68 19.69 34.78 40.97
CA ASN A 68 20.45 34.75 42.22
C ASN A 68 21.23 33.45 42.37
N ALA A 69 20.61 32.31 42.08
CA ALA A 69 21.28 31.01 42.09
C ALA A 69 22.40 30.94 41.04
N ALA A 70 22.15 31.46 39.84
CA ALA A 70 23.15 31.50 38.79
C ALA A 70 24.36 32.38 39.15
N ARG A 71 24.14 33.52 39.82
CA ARG A 71 25.23 34.36 40.37
C ARG A 71 26.04 33.63 41.44
N ALA A 72 25.40 32.96 42.39
CA ALA A 72 26.10 32.21 43.43
C ALA A 72 26.98 31.09 42.87
N LEU A 73 26.46 30.31 41.90
CA LEU A 73 27.25 29.28 41.21
C LEU A 73 28.40 29.87 40.39
N THR A 74 28.21 31.05 39.80
CA THR A 74 29.28 31.75 39.09
C THR A 74 30.41 32.11 40.06
N THR A 75 30.10 32.71 41.21
CA THR A 75 31.10 33.03 42.26
C THR A 75 31.84 31.78 42.72
N TRP A 76 31.12 30.69 42.99
CA TRP A 76 31.74 29.43 43.40
C TRP A 76 32.62 28.81 42.31
N ALA A 77 32.25 28.94 41.04
CA ALA A 77 33.09 28.52 39.92
C ALA A 77 34.43 29.28 39.86
N GLU A 78 34.47 30.54 40.29
CA GLU A 78 35.73 31.30 40.39
C GLU A 78 36.62 30.80 41.53
N GLU A 79 36.02 30.46 42.68
CA GLU A 79 36.74 29.84 43.81
C GLU A 79 37.32 28.47 43.41
N LEU A 80 36.53 27.64 42.72
CA LEU A 80 36.97 26.36 42.17
C LEU A 80 38.14 26.54 41.18
N HIS A 81 38.06 27.53 40.30
CA HIS A 81 39.12 27.79 39.34
C HIS A 81 40.43 28.20 40.02
N ALA A 82 40.38 28.99 41.10
CA ALA A 82 41.56 29.43 41.84
C ALA A 82 42.37 28.27 42.44
N VAL A 83 41.72 27.14 42.74
CA VAL A 83 42.36 25.92 43.29
C VAL A 83 42.67 24.86 42.22
N GLY A 84 42.47 25.15 40.93
CA GLY A 84 42.71 24.19 39.85
C GLY A 84 41.59 23.16 39.68
N SER A 85 40.36 23.54 40.00
CA SER A 85 39.14 22.75 39.81
C SER A 85 38.16 23.45 38.88
N CYS A 86 37.13 22.73 38.44
CA CYS A 86 36.24 23.23 37.40
C CYS A 86 34.79 22.85 37.65
N LEU A 87 33.89 23.80 37.41
CA LEU A 87 32.45 23.57 37.32
C LEU A 87 32.03 23.61 35.86
N VAL A 88 31.23 22.64 35.43
CA VAL A 88 30.51 22.68 34.15
C VAL A 88 29.02 22.62 34.42
N ILE A 89 28.29 23.57 33.82
CA ILE A 89 26.84 23.63 33.90
C ILE A 89 26.29 23.25 32.53
N THR A 90 25.38 22.28 32.48
CA THR A 90 24.69 21.87 31.25
C THR A 90 23.26 22.34 31.27
N GLY A 91 22.79 22.99 30.20
CA GLY A 91 21.41 23.44 30.06
C GLY A 91 21.14 23.94 28.64
N SER A 92 19.96 24.48 28.39
CA SER A 92 19.68 25.29 27.20
C SER A 92 20.01 26.77 27.47
N PRO A 93 20.10 27.62 26.42
CA PRO A 93 20.28 29.07 26.59
C PRO A 93 19.18 29.75 27.41
N ARG A 94 18.02 29.11 27.59
CA ARG A 94 16.92 29.62 28.40
C ARG A 94 17.04 29.24 29.89
N ASP A 95 17.79 28.18 30.19
CA ASP A 95 17.84 27.58 31.52
C ASP A 95 18.94 28.18 32.39
N TRP A 96 19.97 28.78 31.78
CA TRP A 96 21.08 29.42 32.46
C TRP A 96 21.05 30.93 32.26
N ARG A 97 21.12 31.68 33.36
CA ARG A 97 21.11 33.15 33.37
C ARG A 97 22.34 33.78 34.03
N GLY A 98 23.33 32.99 34.40
CA GLY A 98 24.57 33.47 35.01
C GLY A 98 25.62 33.81 33.97
N ASP A 99 26.74 34.38 34.41
CA ASP A 99 27.86 34.66 33.52
C ASP A 99 28.57 33.36 33.14
N SER A 100 28.83 33.19 31.85
CA SER A 100 29.58 32.05 31.31
C SER A 100 30.91 32.55 30.76
N ARG A 101 32.03 32.09 31.33
CA ARG A 101 33.37 32.35 30.77
C ARG A 101 33.57 31.68 29.40
N PHE A 102 32.99 30.49 29.23
CA PHE A 102 33.01 29.73 27.99
C PHE A 102 31.66 29.05 27.76
N GLU A 103 31.07 29.31 26.60
CA GLU A 103 29.86 28.63 26.15
C GLU A 103 30.18 27.69 24.98
N ILE A 104 29.89 26.41 25.14
CA ILE A 104 30.03 25.43 24.06
C ILE A 104 28.65 24.95 23.64
N GLY A 105 28.27 25.20 22.39
CA GLY A 105 27.08 24.61 21.78
C GLY A 105 27.21 23.09 21.70
N ALA A 106 26.30 22.36 22.33
CA ALA A 106 26.24 20.90 22.22
C ALA A 106 25.60 20.55 20.87
N VAL A 107 26.41 20.00 19.97
CA VAL A 107 25.93 19.49 18.69
C VAL A 107 25.49 18.05 18.89
N ARG A 108 24.25 17.74 18.48
CA ARG A 108 23.74 16.37 18.50
C ARG A 108 24.66 15.48 17.64
N PRO A 109 25.32 14.46 18.22
CA PRO A 109 26.19 13.59 17.45
C PRO A 109 25.35 12.74 16.50
N ASP A 110 25.94 12.36 15.36
CA ASP A 110 25.30 11.47 14.41
C ASP A 110 25.06 10.10 15.07
N ALA A 111 23.79 9.76 15.28
CA ALA A 111 23.35 8.53 15.92
C ALA A 111 23.90 7.28 15.21
N VAL A 112 24.00 7.31 13.87
CA VAL A 112 24.57 6.22 13.09
C VAL A 112 26.05 6.05 13.41
N GLN A 113 26.79 7.16 13.46
CA GLN A 113 28.21 7.12 13.79
C GLN A 113 28.45 6.65 15.24
N VAL A 114 27.60 7.08 16.18
CA VAL A 114 27.67 6.63 17.58
C VAL A 114 27.46 5.12 17.68
N ALA A 115 26.44 4.57 17.02
CA ALA A 115 26.19 3.13 17.01
C ALA A 115 27.33 2.33 16.35
N ARG A 116 27.86 2.82 15.23
CA ARG A 116 29.00 2.18 14.55
C ARG A 116 30.26 2.19 15.42
N ASN A 117 30.56 3.31 16.07
CA ASN A 117 31.68 3.41 16.99
C ASN A 117 31.51 2.46 18.18
N HIS A 118 30.29 2.34 18.70
CA HIS A 118 29.97 1.41 19.79
C HIS A 118 30.23 -0.06 19.38
N LEU A 119 29.75 -0.47 18.20
CA LEU A 119 29.99 -1.81 17.64
C LEU A 119 31.48 -2.08 17.35
N ALA A 120 32.17 -1.10 16.76
CA ALA A 120 33.59 -1.20 16.45
C ALA A 120 34.43 -1.32 17.74
N HIS A 121 34.11 -0.55 18.77
CA HIS A 121 34.77 -0.64 20.07
C HIS A 121 34.57 -2.00 20.74
N ALA A 122 33.41 -2.63 20.52
CA ALA A 122 33.11 -3.98 20.98
C ALA A 122 33.69 -5.10 20.08
N GLY A 123 34.48 -4.78 19.06
CA GLY A 123 35.07 -5.75 18.12
C GLY A 123 34.09 -6.33 17.09
N SER A 124 32.88 -5.79 16.98
CA SER A 124 31.81 -6.27 16.09
C SER A 124 31.80 -5.52 14.74
N HIS A 125 32.91 -5.64 13.99
CA HIS A 125 33.12 -4.87 12.77
C HIS A 125 32.15 -5.22 11.63
N ALA A 126 31.76 -6.50 11.49
CA ALA A 126 30.78 -6.92 10.49
C ALA A 126 29.42 -6.26 10.74
N GLN A 127 28.96 -6.27 12.00
CA GLN A 127 27.72 -5.64 12.44
C GLN A 127 27.75 -4.11 12.24
N ALA A 128 28.90 -3.47 12.46
CA ALA A 128 29.07 -2.04 12.17
C ALA A 128 28.90 -1.73 10.67
N GLY A 129 29.22 -2.69 9.79
CA GLY A 129 28.99 -2.60 8.34
C GLY A 129 27.50 -2.67 7.95
N TRP A 130 26.66 -3.36 8.74
CA TRP A 130 25.21 -3.47 8.45
C TRP A 130 24.46 -2.14 8.54
N LEU A 131 24.99 -1.20 9.35
CA LEU A 131 24.44 0.14 9.55
C LEU A 131 24.96 1.17 8.53
N GLN A 132 25.94 0.81 7.71
CA GLN A 132 26.55 1.75 6.77
C GLN A 132 25.66 1.95 5.54
N THR A 133 25.20 3.17 5.30
CA THR A 133 24.49 3.50 4.07
C THR A 133 25.42 3.24 2.87
N ASP A 134 25.01 2.34 1.99
CA ASP A 134 25.82 1.89 0.86
C ASP A 134 25.87 2.98 -0.23
N VAL A 135 26.83 3.89 -0.11
CA VAL A 135 27.11 4.92 -1.13
C VAL A 135 27.59 4.28 -2.44
N GLN A 136 28.12 3.05 -2.40
CA GLN A 136 28.65 2.35 -3.57
C GLN A 136 27.53 1.76 -4.44
N ARG A 137 26.44 1.22 -3.89
CA ARG A 137 25.26 0.79 -4.69
C ARG A 137 24.63 1.92 -5.52
N ALA A 138 24.75 3.17 -5.08
CA ALA A 138 24.30 4.34 -5.85
C ALA A 138 25.29 4.76 -6.95
N ALA A 139 26.59 4.50 -6.78
CA ALA A 139 27.65 4.94 -7.68
C ALA A 139 28.10 3.89 -8.71
N THR A 140 28.04 2.59 -8.40
CA THR A 140 28.54 1.51 -9.27
C THR A 140 27.51 0.99 -10.27
N ARG A 141 26.79 1.89 -10.96
CA ARG A 141 26.39 1.65 -12.36
C ARG A 141 27.54 1.95 -13.35
N GLY A 142 28.63 2.55 -12.88
CA GLY A 142 29.83 2.83 -13.67
C GLY A 142 31.05 2.08 -13.16
N LEU A 143 31.49 1.08 -13.93
CA LEU A 143 32.86 0.59 -14.14
C LEU A 143 33.80 0.35 -12.92
N LEU A 144 34.16 -0.94 -12.79
CA LEU A 144 35.41 -1.49 -12.24
C LEU A 144 35.64 -1.45 -10.71
N ARG A 145 35.15 -2.49 -10.00
CA ARG A 145 35.92 -3.18 -8.94
C ARG A 145 35.37 -4.60 -8.68
N GLN A 146 36.25 -5.60 -8.79
CA GLN A 146 35.99 -7.03 -8.54
C GLN A 146 36.28 -7.41 -7.08
N SER A 147 35.51 -6.89 -6.13
CA SER A 147 35.31 -7.58 -4.85
C SER A 147 33.85 -7.96 -4.76
N VAL A 148 33.54 -9.22 -4.46
CA VAL A 148 32.14 -9.62 -4.17
C VAL A 148 31.67 -8.68 -3.06
N PRO A 149 30.71 -7.76 -3.32
CA PRO A 149 30.27 -6.84 -2.30
C PRO A 149 29.70 -7.68 -1.16
N ASP A 150 30.15 -7.43 0.08
CA ASP A 150 29.53 -8.03 1.25
C ASP A 150 28.06 -7.56 1.26
N ARG A 151 27.18 -8.52 0.95
CA ARG A 151 25.75 -8.28 0.70
C ARG A 151 25.00 -7.84 1.96
N THR A 152 25.64 -8.00 3.12
CA THR A 152 25.10 -7.58 4.41
C THR A 152 25.38 -6.10 4.72
N VAL A 153 26.28 -5.44 3.99
CA VAL A 153 26.58 -4.02 4.19
C VAL A 153 25.33 -3.18 3.91
N GLY A 154 25.00 -2.31 4.86
CA GLY A 154 23.85 -1.41 4.79
C GLY A 154 22.47 -2.06 4.83
N ILE A 155 22.37 -3.39 4.99
CA ILE A 155 21.09 -4.11 4.96
C ILE A 155 20.14 -3.70 6.10
N LEU A 156 20.68 -3.12 7.17
CA LEU A 156 19.97 -2.60 8.34
C LEU A 156 20.26 -1.10 8.57
N SER A 157 20.71 -0.39 7.53
CA SER A 157 21.06 1.05 7.63
C SER A 157 19.89 1.95 8.02
N ASP A 158 18.66 1.46 7.86
CA ASP A 158 17.42 2.15 8.22
C ASP A 158 16.97 1.91 9.67
N LEU A 159 17.66 1.04 10.43
CA LEU A 159 17.36 0.85 11.86
C LEU A 159 17.71 2.07 12.71
N ILE A 160 18.70 2.85 12.28
CA ILE A 160 19.16 4.05 12.98
C ILE A 160 19.11 5.20 11.99
N THR A 161 18.07 6.03 12.11
CA THR A 161 17.93 7.25 11.33
C THR A 161 18.57 8.43 12.07
N ARG A 162 18.72 9.58 11.40
CA ARG A 162 19.26 10.80 12.02
C ARG A 162 18.43 11.31 13.19
N THR A 163 17.16 10.91 13.26
CA THR A 163 16.20 11.27 14.29
C THR A 163 16.24 10.34 15.51
N VAL A 164 16.86 9.16 15.43
CA VAL A 164 17.10 8.27 16.58
C VAL A 164 18.04 8.96 17.57
N SER A 165 17.77 8.85 18.87
CA SER A 165 18.65 9.44 19.88
C SER A 165 19.98 8.68 19.93
N PRO A 166 21.11 9.33 20.23
CA PRO A 166 22.39 8.63 20.38
C PRO A 166 22.35 7.49 21.42
N GLY A 167 21.56 7.65 22.49
CA GLY A 167 21.36 6.61 23.50
C GLY A 167 20.62 5.40 22.93
N ASP A 168 19.50 5.61 22.24
CA ASP A 168 18.75 4.52 21.59
C ASP A 168 19.59 3.83 20.52
N ALA A 169 20.41 4.59 19.78
CA ALA A 169 21.34 4.06 18.81
C ALA A 169 22.37 3.12 19.44
N THR A 170 22.90 3.44 20.64
CA THR A 170 23.77 2.52 21.39
C THR A 170 23.03 1.28 21.88
N ALA A 171 21.77 1.40 22.29
CA ALA A 171 20.97 0.26 22.71
C ALA A 171 20.66 -0.69 21.53
N ILE A 172 20.29 -0.14 20.37
CA ILE A 172 20.12 -0.89 19.11
C ILE A 172 21.43 -1.58 18.72
N ALA A 173 22.56 -0.87 18.77
CA ALA A 173 23.89 -1.41 18.52
C ALA A 173 24.25 -2.58 19.46
N GLY A 174 23.99 -2.43 20.76
CA GLY A 174 24.24 -3.48 21.74
C GLY A 174 23.45 -4.78 21.46
N ARG A 175 22.27 -4.66 20.84
CA ARG A 175 21.45 -5.81 20.43
C ARG A 175 21.87 -6.39 19.08
N LEU A 176 22.24 -5.54 18.12
CA LEU A 176 22.82 -5.97 16.84
C LEU A 176 24.06 -6.85 17.05
N ARG A 177 24.86 -6.56 18.08
CA ARG A 177 26.02 -7.38 18.47
C ARG A 177 25.66 -8.85 18.70
N ASN A 178 24.45 -9.14 19.17
CA ASN A 178 24.03 -10.50 19.53
C ASN A 178 23.47 -11.28 18.32
N ILE A 179 23.26 -10.62 17.18
CA ILE A 179 22.75 -11.28 15.97
C ILE A 179 23.90 -12.05 15.30
N ASP A 180 23.66 -13.34 15.04
CA ASP A 180 24.59 -14.19 14.28
C ASP A 180 24.79 -13.65 12.85
N PRO A 181 26.03 -13.31 12.44
CA PRO A 181 26.32 -12.87 11.09
C PRO A 181 25.93 -13.88 10.00
N GLY A 182 26.05 -15.18 10.26
CA GLY A 182 25.69 -16.22 9.29
C GLY A 182 24.19 -16.28 9.01
N ARG A 183 23.37 -16.03 10.03
CA ARG A 183 21.91 -15.88 9.91
C ARG A 183 21.52 -14.69 9.03
N LEU A 184 22.12 -13.51 9.24
CA LEU A 184 21.83 -12.33 8.42
C LEU A 184 22.32 -12.50 6.97
N ALA A 185 23.50 -13.08 6.76
CA ALA A 185 24.06 -13.33 5.43
C ALA A 185 23.16 -14.24 4.58
N ARG A 186 22.62 -15.32 5.16
CA ARG A 186 21.67 -16.22 4.47
C ARG A 186 20.38 -15.49 4.09
N ALA A 187 19.84 -14.67 5.00
CA ALA A 187 18.64 -13.89 4.74
C ALA A 187 18.86 -12.85 3.61
N ALA A 188 20.04 -12.23 3.58
CA ALA A 188 20.46 -11.31 2.53
C ALA A 188 20.58 -12.02 1.15
N GLU A 189 21.21 -13.20 1.12
CA GLU A 189 21.35 -13.98 -0.12
C GLU A 189 19.99 -14.41 -0.68
N HIS A 190 19.09 -14.84 0.18
CA HIS A 190 17.72 -15.19 -0.18
C HIS A 190 16.96 -14.00 -0.77
N LYS A 191 17.10 -12.79 -0.22
CA LYS A 191 16.49 -11.56 -0.75
C LYS A 191 16.95 -11.17 -2.16
N GLU A 192 18.10 -11.65 -2.63
CA GLU A 192 18.59 -11.38 -3.99
C GLU A 192 18.08 -12.39 -5.03
N ARG A 193 17.35 -13.42 -4.61
CA ARG A 193 16.68 -14.34 -5.52
C ARG A 193 15.52 -13.62 -6.24
N PRO A 194 15.07 -14.12 -7.41
CA PRO A 194 13.95 -13.53 -8.12
C PRO A 194 12.75 -13.34 -7.19
N ALA A 195 12.05 -12.21 -7.30
CA ALA A 195 10.97 -11.83 -6.36
C ALA A 195 9.84 -12.87 -6.24
N ASP A 196 9.70 -13.72 -7.26
CA ASP A 196 8.69 -14.78 -7.32
C ASP A 196 9.15 -16.11 -6.72
N SER A 197 10.40 -16.22 -6.25
CA SER A 197 10.95 -17.45 -5.67
C SER A 197 10.57 -17.61 -4.18
N PRO A 198 10.40 -18.85 -3.68
CA PRO A 198 10.11 -19.10 -2.26
C PRO A 198 11.26 -18.65 -1.35
N GLU A 199 12.50 -18.73 -1.84
CA GLU A 199 13.69 -18.26 -1.13
C GLU A 199 13.64 -16.74 -0.93
N TYR A 200 13.23 -15.96 -1.92
CA TYR A 200 13.06 -14.51 -1.79
C TYR A 200 12.13 -14.15 -0.61
N GLN A 201 10.98 -14.83 -0.54
CA GLN A 201 10.02 -14.62 0.55
C GLN A 201 10.59 -15.05 1.91
N GLN A 202 11.29 -16.17 1.96
CA GLN A 202 11.99 -16.63 3.16
C GLN A 202 13.05 -15.62 3.64
N GLY A 203 13.82 -15.03 2.72
CA GLY A 203 14.79 -13.98 3.04
C GLY A 203 14.13 -12.74 3.64
N LEU A 204 13.03 -12.28 3.06
CA LEU A 204 12.26 -11.14 3.59
C LEU A 204 11.67 -11.41 4.97
N ARG A 205 11.21 -12.64 5.25
CA ARG A 205 10.73 -13.04 6.58
C ARG A 205 11.83 -12.99 7.62
N GLU A 206 12.98 -13.58 7.30
CA GLU A 206 14.08 -13.68 8.25
C GLU A 206 14.67 -12.30 8.57
N LEU A 207 14.79 -11.41 7.57
CA LEU A 207 15.19 -10.02 7.78
C LEU A 207 14.20 -9.27 8.68
N ARG A 208 12.88 -9.47 8.50
CA ARG A 208 11.87 -8.88 9.39
C ARG A 208 12.03 -9.36 10.83
N ARG A 209 12.23 -10.67 11.02
CA ARG A 209 12.43 -11.27 12.35
C ARG A 209 13.66 -10.71 13.08
N ILE A 210 14.78 -10.57 12.37
CA ILE A 210 16.02 -9.98 12.94
C ILE A 210 15.76 -8.53 13.36
N ARG A 211 15.01 -7.76 12.55
CA ARG A 211 14.68 -6.37 12.89
C ARG A 211 13.82 -6.28 14.14
N GLU A 212 12.82 -7.14 14.29
CA GLU A 212 11.96 -7.21 15.48
C GLU A 212 12.77 -7.55 16.74
N GLU A 213 13.68 -8.53 16.65
CA GLU A 213 14.59 -8.92 17.73
C GLU A 213 15.50 -7.77 18.19
N VAL A 214 16.01 -7.00 17.23
CA VAL A 214 16.91 -5.86 17.52
C VAL A 214 16.17 -4.65 18.06
N LEU A 215 14.92 -4.44 17.67
CA LEU A 215 14.18 -3.24 18.07
C LEU A 215 13.54 -3.36 19.45
N LEU A 216 13.19 -4.58 19.91
CA LEU A 216 12.59 -4.87 21.23
C LEU A 216 11.39 -3.98 21.61
N TRP A 217 10.65 -3.47 20.63
CA TRP A 217 9.49 -2.62 20.92
C TRP A 217 8.45 -3.32 21.77
N THR A 218 8.29 -4.64 21.64
CA THR A 218 7.38 -5.45 22.45
C THR A 218 7.63 -5.27 23.95
N ASN A 219 8.88 -5.37 24.42
CA ASN A 219 9.19 -5.24 25.85
C ASN A 219 8.96 -3.81 26.36
N PHE A 220 9.34 -2.80 25.55
CA PHE A 220 9.09 -1.40 25.89
C PHE A 220 7.59 -1.12 25.96
N LEU A 221 6.80 -1.66 25.02
CA LEU A 221 5.35 -1.52 24.98
C LEU A 221 4.69 -2.30 26.12
N GLU A 222 5.21 -3.46 26.52
CA GLU A 222 4.74 -4.19 27.71
C GLU A 222 5.00 -3.37 28.99
N GLU A 223 6.20 -2.83 29.17
CA GLU A 223 6.52 -1.98 30.32
C GLU A 223 5.68 -0.70 30.35
N LYS A 224 5.52 -0.04 29.19
CA LYS A 224 4.75 1.21 29.07
C LYS A 224 3.26 0.99 29.16
N LEU A 225 2.70 0.07 28.39
CA LEU A 225 1.26 -0.16 28.30
C LEU A 225 0.74 -1.04 29.44
N ALA A 226 1.49 -2.06 29.87
CA ALA A 226 1.05 -2.99 30.93
C ALA A 226 1.68 -2.72 32.31
N GLY A 227 2.94 -2.25 32.38
CA GLY A 227 3.69 -2.13 33.64
C GLY A 227 3.44 -0.88 34.49
N SER A 228 2.96 0.23 33.92
CA SER A 228 2.88 1.53 34.62
C SER A 228 1.59 2.33 34.43
N GLY A 229 0.54 1.75 33.84
CA GLY A 229 -0.77 2.40 33.78
C GLY A 229 -0.85 3.51 32.74
N THR A 230 -0.45 3.23 31.49
CA THR A 230 -0.91 4.04 30.36
C THR A 230 -2.44 4.04 30.39
N ARG A 231 -3.06 5.21 30.59
CA ARG A 231 -4.53 5.31 30.70
C ARG A 231 -5.14 4.84 29.37
N GLY A 232 -6.29 4.15 29.39
CA GLY A 232 -6.97 3.69 28.17
C GLY A 232 -7.00 4.71 27.02
N PRO A 233 -7.25 6.01 27.27
CA PRO A 233 -7.15 7.05 26.25
C PRO A 233 -5.75 7.25 25.64
N ASP A 234 -4.66 7.16 26.41
CA ASP A 234 -3.28 7.28 25.91
C ASP A 234 -2.89 6.12 24.99
N ARG A 235 -3.34 4.91 25.32
CA ARG A 235 -3.21 3.72 24.47
C ARG A 235 -3.91 3.96 23.13
N MET A 236 -5.15 4.45 23.13
CA MET A 236 -5.87 4.73 21.89
C MET A 236 -5.25 5.83 21.06
N MET A 237 -4.63 6.83 21.69
CA MET A 237 -3.85 7.86 20.99
C MET A 237 -2.63 7.26 20.29
N LEU A 238 -1.89 6.37 20.96
CA LEU A 238 -0.79 5.64 20.34
C LEU A 238 -1.27 4.80 19.16
N LEU A 239 -2.37 4.05 19.35
CA LEU A 239 -2.90 3.17 18.30
C LEU A 239 -3.38 3.97 17.08
N ALA A 240 -4.10 5.07 17.30
CA ALA A 240 -4.52 5.98 16.24
C ALA A 240 -3.30 6.56 15.50
N ALA A 241 -2.29 7.05 16.22
CA ALA A 241 -1.05 7.56 15.63
C ALA A 241 -0.29 6.47 14.84
N ALA A 242 -0.29 5.22 15.31
CA ALA A 242 0.38 4.11 14.65
C ALA A 242 -0.30 3.70 13.33
N TYR A 243 -1.63 3.63 13.30
CA TYR A 243 -2.37 3.39 12.06
C TYR A 243 -2.27 4.56 11.08
N LEU A 244 -2.16 5.78 11.60
CA LEU A 244 -2.15 7.04 10.86
C LEU A 244 -0.77 7.72 10.85
N GLU A 245 0.31 6.93 10.86
CA GLU A 245 1.68 7.46 10.75
C GLU A 245 1.79 8.42 9.55
N GLY A 246 2.26 9.64 9.78
CA GLY A 246 2.31 10.75 8.82
C GLY A 246 1.11 11.71 8.87
N ALA A 247 0.03 11.37 9.56
CA ALA A 247 -1.17 12.23 9.62
C ALA A 247 -1.02 13.39 10.61
N PRO A 248 -1.77 14.50 10.45
CA PRO A 248 -1.81 15.58 11.43
C PRO A 248 -2.19 15.06 12.82
N LEU A 249 -1.52 15.56 13.88
CA LEU A 249 -1.79 15.11 15.25
C LEU A 249 -3.27 15.30 15.64
N GLU A 250 -3.91 16.37 15.16
CA GLU A 250 -5.34 16.62 15.40
C GLU A 250 -6.22 15.48 14.85
N LEU A 251 -5.89 14.95 13.67
CA LEU A 251 -6.62 13.83 13.06
C LEU A 251 -6.45 12.57 13.90
N CYS A 252 -5.22 12.28 14.36
CA CYS A 252 -4.96 11.13 15.26
C CYS A 252 -5.72 11.26 16.59
N ILE A 253 -5.78 12.45 17.17
CA ILE A 253 -6.53 12.70 18.42
C ILE A 253 -8.03 12.48 18.19
N LYS A 254 -8.59 13.04 17.11
CA LYS A 254 -10.00 12.85 16.74
C LYS A 254 -10.32 11.38 16.49
N ALA A 255 -9.44 10.66 15.78
CA ALA A 255 -9.59 9.23 15.56
C ALA A 255 -9.57 8.44 16.87
N ALA A 256 -8.65 8.75 17.80
CA ALA A 256 -8.59 8.12 19.12
C ALA A 256 -9.86 8.38 19.97
N THR A 257 -10.47 9.56 19.85
CA THR A 257 -11.72 9.89 20.56
C THR A 257 -12.95 9.16 20.00
N ALA A 258 -12.86 8.60 18.79
CA ALA A 258 -13.94 7.83 18.17
C ALA A 258 -13.96 6.36 18.63
N PHE A 259 -13.03 5.93 19.49
CA PHE A 259 -13.00 4.58 20.03
C PHE A 259 -13.94 4.44 21.24
N GLY A 260 -14.80 3.41 21.21
CA GLY A 260 -15.82 3.16 22.23
C GLY A 260 -17.15 3.88 21.96
N SER A 261 -18.14 3.67 22.84
CA SER A 261 -19.42 4.39 22.77
C SER A 261 -19.20 5.89 22.99
N ARG A 262 -20.04 6.74 22.37
CA ARG A 262 -19.99 8.22 22.47
C ARG A 262 -20.35 8.71 23.88
N ASP A 263 -19.54 8.34 24.87
CA ASP A 263 -19.69 8.81 26.22
C ASP A 263 -18.99 10.18 26.35
N GLU A 264 -19.78 11.23 26.61
CA GLU A 264 -19.28 12.58 26.85
C GLU A 264 -18.23 12.65 27.97
N ALA A 265 -18.23 11.68 28.89
CA ALA A 265 -17.22 11.56 29.94
C ALA A 265 -15.82 11.29 29.38
N LEU A 266 -15.70 10.51 28.29
CA LEU A 266 -14.41 10.20 27.65
C LEU A 266 -13.85 11.44 26.93
N ALA A 267 -14.71 12.20 26.25
CA ALA A 267 -14.34 13.47 25.61
C ALA A 267 -13.89 14.53 26.63
N ARG A 268 -14.53 14.59 27.81
CA ARG A 268 -14.11 15.47 28.93
C ARG A 268 -12.70 15.13 29.44
N ARG A 269 -12.33 13.84 29.53
CA ARG A 269 -10.99 13.40 29.96
C ARG A 269 -9.85 13.84 29.04
N TYR A 270 -10.11 14.15 27.76
CA TYR A 270 -9.08 14.72 26.86
C TYR A 270 -8.83 16.21 27.10
N ARG A 271 -9.73 16.91 27.81
CA ARG A 271 -9.60 18.32 28.19
C ARG A 271 -8.96 18.51 29.57
N GLU A 272 -8.81 17.45 30.35
CA GLU A 272 -8.25 17.48 31.70
C GLU A 272 -6.80 16.94 31.72
N GLY A 273 -5.90 17.65 32.41
CA GLY A 273 -4.50 17.22 32.61
C GLY A 273 -3.52 17.68 31.53
N ARG A 274 -2.51 16.86 31.23
CA ARG A 274 -1.46 17.18 30.24
C ARG A 274 -2.06 17.30 28.84
N SER A 275 -1.57 18.25 28.04
CA SER A 275 -2.03 18.43 26.65
C SER A 275 -1.94 17.11 25.85
N PRO A 276 -2.90 16.80 24.95
CA PRO A 276 -2.85 15.63 24.07
C PRO A 276 -1.52 15.45 23.33
N ARG A 277 -0.89 16.53 22.87
CA ARG A 277 0.42 16.47 22.21
C ARG A 277 1.52 15.92 23.13
N ARG A 278 1.57 16.42 24.37
CA ARG A 278 2.50 15.90 25.38
C ARG A 278 2.22 14.44 25.72
N ARG A 279 0.96 14.03 25.78
CA ARG A 279 0.56 12.64 26.03
C ARG A 279 1.00 11.70 24.88
N LEU A 280 0.86 12.14 23.63
CA LEU A 280 1.40 11.44 22.45
C LEU A 280 2.94 11.29 22.52
N ALA A 281 3.64 12.35 22.92
CA ALA A 281 5.08 12.29 23.14
C ALA A 281 5.46 11.34 24.29
N ASP A 282 4.70 11.34 25.39
CA ASP A 282 4.93 10.47 26.56
C ASP A 282 4.79 8.98 26.19
N VAL A 283 3.90 8.63 25.24
CA VAL A 283 3.72 7.24 24.73
C VAL A 283 4.59 6.90 23.51
N GLY A 284 5.51 7.80 23.14
CA GLY A 284 6.56 7.50 22.18
C GLY A 284 6.28 7.95 20.73
N VAL A 285 5.29 8.80 20.50
CA VAL A 285 5.05 9.44 19.19
C VAL A 285 5.92 10.69 19.04
N ASP A 286 6.58 10.85 17.91
CA ASP A 286 7.29 12.09 17.55
C ASP A 286 6.26 13.15 17.15
N THR A 287 6.32 14.33 17.77
CA THR A 287 5.30 15.39 17.64
C THR A 287 5.85 16.73 17.14
N ALA A 288 7.12 16.78 16.74
CA ALA A 288 7.82 18.03 16.38
C ALA A 288 7.22 18.73 15.14
N ASP A 289 6.76 17.96 14.15
CA ASP A 289 6.29 18.48 12.85
C ASP A 289 4.76 18.60 12.75
N ASP A 290 4.06 18.55 13.90
CA ASP A 290 2.59 18.49 14.00
C ASP A 290 1.92 17.33 13.23
N THR A 291 2.71 16.31 12.91
CA THR A 291 2.27 15.04 12.35
C THR A 291 2.66 13.90 13.29
N ALA A 292 1.85 12.85 13.36
CA ALA A 292 2.20 11.63 14.09
C ALA A 292 3.33 10.91 13.36
N ALA A 293 4.50 10.80 13.99
CA ALA A 293 5.62 10.09 13.39
C ALA A 293 6.36 9.21 14.38
N PHE A 294 7.20 8.31 13.84
CA PHE A 294 8.00 7.38 14.61
C PHE A 294 9.44 7.32 14.10
N HIS A 295 9.94 8.42 13.53
CA HIS A 295 11.29 8.50 12.98
C HIS A 295 12.37 8.24 14.03
N SER A 296 12.14 8.63 15.29
CA SER A 296 13.03 8.34 16.42
C SER A 296 12.94 6.89 16.89
N ARG A 297 11.90 6.15 16.48
CA ARG A 297 11.61 4.76 16.86
C ARG A 297 11.15 3.92 15.65
N PRO A 298 12.04 3.61 14.69
CA PRO A 298 11.67 2.87 13.49
C PRO A 298 10.99 1.53 13.81
N GLY A 299 9.82 1.27 13.21
CA GLY A 299 9.05 0.04 13.43
C GLY A 299 8.13 0.04 14.66
N PHE A 300 8.18 1.09 15.49
CA PHE A 300 7.37 1.17 16.71
C PHE A 300 5.87 1.17 16.45
N ALA A 301 5.41 1.84 15.40
CA ALA A 301 3.99 1.86 15.02
C ALA A 301 3.41 0.45 14.83
N LEU A 302 4.07 -0.38 14.01
CA LEU A 302 3.59 -1.74 13.75
C LEU A 302 3.68 -2.63 15.01
N SER A 303 4.73 -2.45 15.82
CA SER A 303 4.83 -3.13 17.10
C SER A 303 3.71 -2.73 18.06
N ALA A 304 3.36 -1.44 18.15
CA ALA A 304 2.25 -0.96 18.96
C ALA A 304 0.93 -1.62 18.54
N ILE A 305 0.64 -1.67 17.24
CA ILE A 305 -0.54 -2.33 16.68
C ILE A 305 -0.58 -3.83 17.03
N ARG A 306 0.55 -4.53 16.90
CA ARG A 306 0.65 -5.97 17.19
C ARG A 306 0.51 -6.28 18.67
N THR A 307 1.21 -5.52 19.53
CA THR A 307 1.13 -5.66 20.97
C THR A 307 -0.30 -5.42 21.44
N ASP A 308 -0.97 -4.40 20.88
CA ASP A 308 -2.36 -4.09 21.17
C ASP A 308 -3.28 -5.27 20.84
N TRP A 309 -3.21 -5.76 19.61
CA TRP A 309 -4.03 -6.87 19.12
C TRP A 309 -3.82 -8.18 19.93
N HIS A 310 -2.60 -8.38 20.44
CA HIS A 310 -2.26 -9.56 21.23
C HIS A 310 -2.79 -9.48 22.67
N HIS A 311 -2.57 -8.35 23.35
CA HIS A 311 -2.85 -8.22 24.78
C HIS A 311 -4.32 -7.93 25.09
N TRP A 312 -5.04 -7.22 24.22
CA TRP A 312 -6.46 -6.90 24.41
C TRP A 312 -7.33 -7.74 23.47
N ALA A 313 -7.24 -9.07 23.61
CA ALA A 313 -7.99 -10.00 22.78
C ALA A 313 -9.51 -9.79 22.87
N ASP A 314 -10.01 -9.41 24.04
CA ASP A 314 -11.43 -9.16 24.30
C ASP A 314 -11.95 -7.88 23.62
N GLU A 315 -11.07 -6.96 23.21
CA GLU A 315 -11.43 -5.68 22.57
C GLU A 315 -11.23 -5.68 21.03
N ARG A 316 -10.96 -6.85 20.44
CA ARG A 316 -10.67 -6.97 19.01
C ARG A 316 -11.86 -6.60 18.14
N GLU A 317 -13.08 -6.89 18.61
CA GLU A 317 -14.31 -6.53 17.89
C GLU A 317 -14.49 -5.02 17.87
N GLU A 318 -14.39 -4.37 19.04
CA GLU A 318 -14.46 -2.92 19.19
C GLU A 318 -13.37 -2.21 18.38
N THR A 319 -12.16 -2.79 18.33
CA THR A 319 -11.07 -2.27 17.51
C THR A 319 -11.37 -2.35 16.03
N ARG A 320 -11.98 -3.45 15.54
CA ARG A 320 -12.42 -3.56 14.14
C ARG A 320 -13.51 -2.55 13.83
N ASP A 321 -14.50 -2.43 14.70
CA ASP A 321 -15.62 -1.50 14.51
C ASP A 321 -15.15 -0.05 14.50
N TRP A 322 -14.22 0.30 15.39
CA TRP A 322 -13.56 1.61 15.39
C TRP A 322 -12.82 1.88 14.08
N LEU A 323 -11.99 0.93 13.61
CA LEU A 323 -11.25 1.08 12.35
C LEU A 323 -12.20 1.23 11.15
N ALA A 324 -13.28 0.44 11.10
CA ALA A 324 -14.31 0.57 10.09
C ALA A 324 -15.00 1.94 10.14
N CYS A 325 -15.30 2.43 11.35
CA CYS A 325 -15.94 3.73 11.57
C CYS A 325 -15.05 4.90 11.12
N ILE A 326 -13.79 4.94 11.53
CA ILE A 326 -12.90 6.07 11.15
C ILE A 326 -12.57 6.07 9.66
N THR A 327 -12.65 4.93 8.98
CA THR A 327 -12.36 4.81 7.54
C THR A 327 -13.58 4.82 6.63
N ALA A 328 -14.79 4.98 7.18
CA ALA A 328 -16.02 5.17 6.43
C ALA A 328 -15.97 6.43 5.51
N PRO A 329 -16.89 6.60 4.54
CA PRO A 329 -16.91 7.72 3.58
C PRO A 329 -16.93 9.09 4.23
N ASP A 330 -17.62 9.21 5.37
CA ASP A 330 -17.68 10.41 6.20
C ASP A 330 -16.85 10.28 7.49
N GLY A 331 -16.00 9.24 7.55
CA GLY A 331 -15.12 8.95 8.66
C GLY A 331 -13.94 9.93 8.73
N ILE A 332 -13.44 10.17 9.94
CA ILE A 332 -12.35 11.12 10.24
C ILE A 332 -11.06 10.80 9.47
N ALA A 333 -10.83 9.53 9.16
CA ALA A 333 -9.63 9.00 8.51
C ALA A 333 -9.93 8.34 7.15
N LYS A 334 -10.98 8.77 6.44
CA LYS A 334 -11.39 8.20 5.14
C LYS A 334 -10.25 8.15 4.12
N ASP A 335 -9.43 9.20 4.07
CA ASP A 335 -8.34 9.35 3.11
C ASP A 335 -7.12 8.48 3.45
N TRP A 336 -7.11 7.88 4.65
CA TRP A 336 -6.03 7.03 5.18
C TRP A 336 -6.32 5.53 5.07
N ALA A 337 -7.40 5.16 4.36
CA ALA A 337 -7.84 3.78 4.24
C ALA A 337 -6.77 2.83 3.65
N GLU A 338 -6.01 3.28 2.65
CA GLU A 338 -4.96 2.45 2.04
C GLU A 338 -3.84 2.13 3.05
N GLN A 339 -3.43 3.12 3.83
CA GLN A 339 -2.42 2.94 4.86
C GLN A 339 -2.93 2.03 5.98
N ILE A 340 -4.13 2.29 6.50
CA ILE A 340 -4.75 1.46 7.52
C ILE A 340 -4.87 0.02 7.04
N GLY A 341 -5.34 -0.18 5.81
CA GLY A 341 -5.45 -1.50 5.19
C GLY A 341 -4.10 -2.20 5.02
N SER A 342 -3.04 -1.46 4.69
CA SER A 342 -1.67 -2.00 4.63
C SER A 342 -1.17 -2.43 6.01
N ARG A 343 -1.44 -1.66 7.08
CA ARG A 343 -1.09 -2.05 8.45
C ARG A 343 -1.86 -3.28 8.93
N LEU A 344 -3.13 -3.38 8.57
CA LEU A 344 -3.96 -4.55 8.87
C LEU A 344 -3.46 -5.80 8.15
N LEU A 345 -3.00 -5.66 6.90
CA LEU A 345 -2.33 -6.74 6.18
C LEU A 345 -1.08 -7.19 6.93
N ASP A 346 -0.20 -6.26 7.29
CA ASP A 346 1.06 -6.54 8.00
C ASP A 346 0.84 -7.17 9.40
N LEU A 347 -0.23 -6.78 10.09
CA LEU A 347 -0.68 -7.39 11.34
C LEU A 347 -1.15 -8.83 11.11
N SER A 348 -1.94 -9.06 10.05
CA SER A 348 -2.59 -10.34 9.77
C SER A 348 -1.62 -11.45 9.36
N ILE A 349 -0.39 -11.12 8.96
CA ILE A 349 0.68 -12.09 8.68
C ILE A 349 0.98 -12.95 9.91
N THR A 350 0.95 -12.36 11.11
CA THR A 350 1.33 -13.02 12.37
C THR A 350 0.19 -13.17 13.36
N ALA A 351 -0.96 -12.55 13.11
CA ALA A 351 -2.09 -12.59 14.02
C ALA A 351 -2.79 -13.95 14.04
N VAL A 352 -3.21 -14.39 15.22
CA VAL A 352 -4.03 -15.61 15.39
C VAL A 352 -5.40 -15.44 14.72
N GLU A 353 -6.01 -14.26 14.90
CA GLU A 353 -7.24 -13.84 14.23
C GLU A 353 -6.95 -12.61 13.39
N SER A 354 -7.13 -12.72 12.07
CA SER A 354 -6.80 -11.67 11.11
C SER A 354 -7.90 -10.61 11.04
N PRO A 355 -7.66 -9.34 11.41
CA PRO A 355 -8.63 -8.26 11.21
C PRO A 355 -8.76 -7.79 9.76
N PHE A 356 -7.82 -8.16 8.88
CA PHE A 356 -7.76 -7.64 7.52
C PHE A 356 -9.00 -7.98 6.67
N PHE A 357 -9.35 -9.27 6.52
CA PHE A 357 -10.47 -9.67 5.67
C PHE A 357 -11.83 -9.13 6.16
N PRO A 358 -12.19 -9.18 7.46
CA PRO A 358 -13.42 -8.57 7.95
C PRO A 358 -13.54 -7.08 7.63
N ILE A 359 -12.45 -6.31 7.74
CA ILE A 359 -12.47 -4.88 7.42
C ILE A 359 -12.68 -4.64 5.93
N LEU A 360 -12.04 -5.43 5.06
CA LEU A 360 -12.30 -5.34 3.62
C LEU A 360 -13.75 -5.71 3.26
N ASP A 361 -14.33 -6.69 3.96
CA ASP A 361 -15.75 -7.03 3.81
C ASP A 361 -16.66 -5.86 4.17
N THR A 362 -16.35 -5.13 5.25
CA THR A 362 -17.09 -3.93 5.65
C THR A 362 -16.93 -2.77 4.66
N TRP A 363 -15.70 -2.53 4.18
CA TRP A 363 -15.43 -1.46 3.20
C TRP A 363 -16.16 -1.67 1.88
N THR A 364 -16.22 -2.92 1.41
CA THR A 364 -16.94 -3.23 0.18
C THR A 364 -18.45 -3.15 0.33
N ALA A 365 -18.99 -3.38 1.53
CA ALA A 365 -20.43 -3.37 1.79
C ALA A 365 -21.01 -1.97 2.06
N THR A 366 -20.29 -1.13 2.79
CA THR A 366 -20.84 0.14 3.32
C THR A 366 -20.55 1.35 2.44
N SER A 367 -19.52 1.29 1.60
CA SER A 367 -18.79 2.50 1.17
C SER A 367 -18.14 2.40 -0.22
N PRO A 368 -18.86 2.03 -1.28
CA PRO A 368 -18.22 1.66 -2.55
C PRO A 368 -18.06 2.87 -3.47
N ASP A 369 -17.23 3.84 -3.07
CA ASP A 369 -16.66 4.76 -4.06
C ASP A 369 -15.56 4.04 -4.88
N GLU A 370 -15.27 4.55 -6.07
CA GLU A 370 -14.33 3.90 -6.99
C GLU A 370 -12.90 3.81 -6.40
N GLN A 371 -12.48 4.82 -5.63
CA GLN A 371 -11.18 4.84 -4.98
C GLN A 371 -11.08 3.75 -3.91
N ARG A 372 -12.13 3.55 -3.11
CA ARG A 372 -12.22 2.50 -2.10
C ARG A 372 -12.11 1.12 -2.73
N LEU A 373 -12.80 0.88 -3.83
CA LEU A 373 -12.74 -0.41 -4.54
C LEU A 373 -11.34 -0.68 -5.12
N ARG A 374 -10.65 0.36 -5.62
CA ARG A 374 -9.25 0.24 -6.06
C ARG A 374 -8.30 -0.10 -4.90
N ILE A 375 -8.49 0.53 -3.73
CA ILE A 375 -7.70 0.24 -2.52
C ILE A 375 -7.92 -1.22 -2.10
N VAL A 376 -9.18 -1.67 -1.99
CA VAL A 376 -9.50 -3.06 -1.63
C VAL A 376 -8.89 -4.04 -2.64
N THR A 377 -9.00 -3.77 -3.95
CA THR A 377 -8.41 -4.60 -5.01
C THR A 377 -6.90 -4.72 -4.87
N THR A 378 -6.21 -3.62 -4.56
CA THR A 378 -4.76 -3.59 -4.37
C THR A 378 -4.36 -4.41 -3.14
N LEU A 379 -5.05 -4.19 -2.02
CA LEU A 379 -4.78 -4.88 -0.76
C LEU A 379 -5.05 -6.38 -0.84
N ILE A 380 -6.18 -6.82 -1.41
CA ILE A 380 -6.49 -8.25 -1.54
C ILE A 380 -5.55 -8.95 -2.51
N THR A 381 -5.06 -8.25 -3.54
CA THR A 381 -4.03 -8.76 -4.46
C THR A 381 -2.70 -8.94 -3.73
N ARG A 382 -2.27 -7.97 -2.91
CA ARG A 382 -1.07 -8.10 -2.06
C ARG A 382 -1.21 -9.24 -1.05
N ALA A 383 -2.39 -9.44 -0.48
CA ALA A 383 -2.65 -10.55 0.42
C ALA A 383 -2.57 -11.91 -0.31
N ALA A 384 -3.00 -11.99 -1.56
CA ALA A 384 -2.84 -13.20 -2.39
C ALA A 384 -1.36 -13.51 -2.73
N GLU A 385 -0.52 -12.47 -2.81
CA GLU A 385 0.94 -12.61 -3.01
C GLU A 385 1.71 -12.92 -1.72
N THR A 386 1.06 -12.80 -0.56
CA THR A 386 1.66 -13.04 0.75
C THR A 386 1.38 -14.48 1.18
N GLU A 387 2.42 -15.31 1.30
CA GLU A 387 2.29 -16.77 1.52
C GLU A 387 1.37 -17.13 2.70
N GLU A 388 1.49 -16.41 3.81
CA GLU A 388 0.72 -16.63 5.04
C GLU A 388 -0.79 -16.34 4.84
N LEU A 389 -1.12 -15.43 3.93
CA LEU A 389 -2.48 -14.96 3.68
C LEU A 389 -3.08 -15.49 2.37
N ALA A 390 -2.27 -16.08 1.49
CA ALA A 390 -2.63 -16.42 0.12
C ALA A 390 -3.88 -17.32 0.05
N ARG A 391 -3.92 -18.36 0.89
CA ARG A 391 -5.08 -19.28 0.95
C ARG A 391 -6.37 -18.56 1.32
N ALA A 392 -6.33 -17.69 2.34
CA ALA A 392 -7.48 -16.93 2.78
C ALA A 392 -7.91 -15.90 1.73
N ALA A 393 -6.97 -15.21 1.10
CA ALA A 393 -7.25 -14.26 0.02
C ALA A 393 -7.86 -14.94 -1.21
N HIS A 394 -7.34 -16.10 -1.62
CA HIS A 394 -7.94 -16.89 -2.69
C HIS A 394 -9.38 -17.30 -2.34
N LYS A 395 -9.61 -17.82 -1.13
CA LYS A 395 -10.96 -18.17 -0.68
C LYS A 395 -11.89 -16.95 -0.73
N GLN A 396 -11.46 -15.81 -0.18
CA GLN A 396 -12.24 -14.58 -0.16
C GLN A 396 -12.65 -14.12 -1.57
N LEU A 397 -11.71 -14.10 -2.52
CA LEU A 397 -11.99 -13.73 -3.91
C LEU A 397 -12.99 -14.69 -4.58
N LEU A 398 -12.97 -15.98 -4.24
CA LEU A 398 -13.94 -16.96 -4.75
C LEU A 398 -15.32 -16.76 -4.12
N ASP A 399 -15.38 -16.55 -2.80
CA ASP A 399 -16.62 -16.29 -2.08
C ASP A 399 -17.28 -14.99 -2.59
N TRP A 400 -16.48 -13.95 -2.84
CA TRP A 400 -16.94 -12.69 -3.45
C TRP A 400 -17.42 -12.85 -4.88
N ALA A 401 -16.78 -13.71 -5.70
CA ALA A 401 -17.25 -13.98 -7.05
C ALA A 401 -18.59 -14.72 -7.08
N THR A 402 -18.78 -15.66 -6.15
CA THR A 402 -19.93 -16.59 -6.14
C THR A 402 -21.15 -16.04 -5.41
N LYS A 403 -20.94 -15.36 -4.27
CA LYS A 403 -22.01 -14.92 -3.34
C LYS A 403 -21.91 -13.43 -3.00
N GLY A 404 -20.89 -12.72 -3.48
CA GLY A 404 -20.71 -11.31 -3.19
C GLY A 404 -21.76 -10.44 -3.87
N HIS A 405 -22.11 -9.32 -3.24
CA HIS A 405 -22.91 -8.26 -3.86
C HIS A 405 -22.13 -7.56 -5.00
N PRO A 406 -22.76 -6.70 -5.83
CA PRO A 406 -22.14 -6.14 -7.04
C PRO A 406 -20.75 -5.54 -6.84
N HIS A 407 -20.54 -4.74 -5.79
CA HIS A 407 -19.23 -4.13 -5.50
C HIS A 407 -18.10 -5.13 -5.19
N ARG A 408 -18.41 -6.26 -4.52
CA ARG A 408 -17.41 -7.32 -4.27
C ARG A 408 -17.03 -8.03 -5.56
N ARG A 409 -18.01 -8.30 -6.43
CA ARG A 409 -17.73 -8.84 -7.76
C ARG A 409 -16.88 -7.88 -8.60
N LEU A 410 -17.13 -6.58 -8.48
CA LEU A 410 -16.34 -5.56 -9.16
C LEU A 410 -14.87 -5.60 -8.73
N VAL A 411 -14.60 -5.71 -7.42
CA VAL A 411 -13.24 -5.91 -6.89
C VAL A 411 -12.60 -7.19 -7.44
N VAL A 412 -13.33 -8.30 -7.49
CA VAL A 412 -12.80 -9.55 -8.03
C VAL A 412 -12.50 -9.44 -9.52
N ALA A 413 -13.39 -8.83 -10.31
CA ALA A 413 -13.18 -8.61 -11.73
C ALA A 413 -11.93 -7.74 -11.98
N GLN A 414 -11.76 -6.65 -11.21
CA GLN A 414 -10.58 -5.80 -11.27
C GLN A 414 -9.30 -6.56 -10.89
N ALA A 415 -9.32 -7.35 -9.82
CA ALA A 415 -8.16 -8.18 -9.43
C ALA A 415 -7.80 -9.18 -10.55
N CYS A 416 -8.79 -9.88 -11.11
CA CYS A 416 -8.59 -10.84 -12.20
C CYS A 416 -8.16 -10.21 -13.53
N SER A 417 -8.46 -8.92 -13.75
CA SER A 417 -7.94 -8.16 -14.90
C SER A 417 -6.49 -7.68 -14.71
N GLY A 418 -6.01 -7.65 -13.45
CA GLY A 418 -4.69 -7.14 -13.10
C GLY A 418 -3.66 -8.24 -12.78
N ARG A 419 -2.71 -7.88 -11.90
CA ARG A 419 -1.56 -8.73 -11.53
C ARG A 419 -1.95 -10.09 -10.95
N TYR A 420 -3.03 -10.15 -10.16
CA TYR A 420 -3.56 -11.42 -9.64
C TYR A 420 -3.96 -12.38 -10.77
N GLY A 421 -4.69 -11.86 -11.76
CA GLY A 421 -5.11 -12.64 -12.93
C GLY A 421 -3.94 -13.23 -13.68
N MET A 422 -2.94 -12.40 -13.99
CA MET A 422 -1.76 -12.81 -14.76
C MET A 422 -0.91 -13.86 -14.02
N ARG A 423 -0.81 -13.76 -12.68
CA ARG A 423 -0.03 -14.70 -11.87
C ARG A 423 -0.74 -16.04 -11.66
N TRP A 424 -2.08 -16.04 -11.52
CA TRP A 424 -2.87 -17.26 -11.28
C TRP A 424 -4.06 -17.40 -12.26
N PRO A 425 -3.81 -17.60 -13.57
CA PRO A 425 -4.84 -17.54 -14.60
C PRO A 425 -5.96 -18.58 -14.40
N HIS A 426 -5.61 -19.82 -14.02
CA HIS A 426 -6.63 -20.84 -13.75
C HIS A 426 -7.59 -20.47 -12.61
N MET A 427 -7.07 -19.85 -11.54
CA MET A 427 -7.89 -19.37 -10.44
C MET A 427 -8.74 -18.17 -10.86
N ALA A 428 -8.16 -17.25 -11.64
CA ALA A 428 -8.89 -16.10 -12.16
C ALA A 428 -10.06 -16.54 -13.04
N PHE A 429 -9.86 -17.47 -13.98
CA PHE A 429 -10.91 -17.93 -14.89
C PHE A 429 -12.10 -18.56 -14.16
N VAL A 430 -11.86 -19.34 -13.09
CA VAL A 430 -12.97 -19.87 -12.27
C VAL A 430 -13.83 -18.74 -11.68
N ARG A 431 -13.21 -17.66 -11.21
CA ARG A 431 -13.91 -16.48 -10.65
C ARG A 431 -14.63 -15.68 -11.73
N LEU A 432 -13.95 -15.44 -12.86
CA LEU A 432 -14.55 -14.75 -14.01
C LEU A 432 -15.78 -15.49 -14.52
N ARG A 433 -15.79 -16.83 -14.54
CA ARG A 433 -16.98 -17.63 -14.88
C ARG A 433 -18.16 -17.30 -13.98
N HIS A 434 -17.96 -17.20 -12.66
CA HIS A 434 -19.03 -16.86 -11.73
C HIS A 434 -19.55 -15.44 -11.94
N ILE A 435 -18.65 -14.49 -12.21
CA ILE A 435 -19.03 -13.10 -12.48
C ILE A 435 -19.81 -12.98 -13.80
N LEU A 436 -19.33 -13.62 -14.87
CA LEU A 436 -19.97 -13.62 -16.19
C LEU A 436 -21.34 -14.33 -16.21
N ALA A 437 -21.68 -15.10 -15.17
CA ALA A 437 -23.04 -15.64 -15.03
C ALA A 437 -24.09 -14.53 -14.88
N LEU A 438 -23.67 -13.37 -14.35
CA LEU A 438 -24.52 -12.23 -14.02
C LEU A 438 -24.38 -11.12 -15.07
N ASP A 439 -25.38 -10.26 -15.15
CA ASP A 439 -25.41 -9.12 -16.08
C ASP A 439 -25.21 -7.81 -15.33
N ASP A 440 -23.97 -7.48 -15.00
CA ASP A 440 -23.61 -6.25 -14.30
C ASP A 440 -22.27 -5.69 -14.79
N GLU A 441 -21.88 -4.54 -14.23
CA GLU A 441 -20.62 -3.88 -14.58
C GLU A 441 -19.38 -4.77 -14.31
N ALA A 442 -19.44 -5.66 -13.32
CA ALA A 442 -18.35 -6.59 -13.05
C ALA A 442 -18.21 -7.64 -14.18
N ALA A 443 -19.32 -8.06 -14.80
CA ALA A 443 -19.32 -8.93 -15.97
C ALA A 443 -18.63 -8.28 -17.17
N ARG A 444 -18.82 -6.96 -17.39
CA ARG A 444 -18.13 -6.20 -18.43
C ARG A 444 -16.61 -6.17 -18.22
N ILE A 445 -16.16 -5.91 -16.99
CA ILE A 445 -14.73 -5.96 -16.65
C ILE A 445 -14.19 -7.38 -16.77
N ALA A 446 -14.96 -8.39 -16.36
CA ALA A 446 -14.59 -9.80 -16.47
C ALA A 446 -14.40 -10.25 -17.93
N ALA A 447 -15.27 -9.81 -18.83
CA ALA A 447 -15.15 -10.01 -20.27
C ALA A 447 -13.85 -9.38 -20.80
N GLY A 448 -13.59 -8.11 -20.48
CA GLY A 448 -12.35 -7.43 -20.87
C GLY A 448 -11.09 -8.09 -20.31
N ALA A 449 -11.16 -8.67 -19.10
CA ALA A 449 -10.06 -9.45 -18.52
C ALA A 449 -9.73 -10.67 -19.38
N LEU A 450 -10.72 -11.46 -19.82
CA LEU A 450 -10.49 -12.60 -20.71
C LEU A 450 -9.84 -12.19 -22.03
N SER A 451 -10.32 -11.09 -22.64
CA SER A 451 -9.72 -10.56 -23.87
C SER A 451 -8.27 -10.11 -23.66
N THR A 452 -7.96 -9.51 -22.50
CA THR A 452 -6.58 -9.13 -22.12
C THR A 452 -5.68 -10.37 -21.95
N HIS A 453 -6.18 -11.42 -21.29
CA HIS A 453 -5.46 -12.69 -21.15
C HIS A 453 -5.19 -13.36 -22.50
N ALA A 454 -6.18 -13.38 -23.39
CA ALA A 454 -6.04 -13.94 -24.72
C ALA A 454 -5.09 -13.13 -25.61
N ALA A 455 -5.07 -11.80 -25.46
CA ALA A 455 -4.18 -10.93 -26.22
C ALA A 455 -2.72 -10.95 -25.73
N ALA A 456 -2.44 -11.46 -24.52
CA ALA A 456 -1.12 -11.41 -23.93
C ALA A 456 -0.08 -12.30 -24.65
N SER A 457 -0.49 -13.45 -25.19
CA SER A 457 0.37 -14.36 -25.96
C SER A 457 -0.46 -15.42 -26.68
N THR A 458 0.16 -16.15 -27.61
CA THR A 458 -0.47 -17.32 -28.26
C THR A 458 -0.89 -18.39 -27.25
N ASP A 459 -0.06 -18.66 -26.24
CA ASP A 459 -0.39 -19.58 -25.15
C ASP A 459 -1.55 -19.06 -24.28
N GLY A 460 -1.63 -17.74 -24.11
CA GLY A 460 -2.73 -17.06 -23.43
C GLY A 460 -4.05 -17.26 -24.18
N LEU A 461 -4.04 -17.04 -25.49
CA LEU A 461 -5.18 -17.27 -26.37
C LEU A 461 -5.64 -18.73 -26.28
N GLN A 462 -4.73 -19.69 -26.46
CA GLN A 462 -5.08 -21.11 -26.41
C GLN A 462 -5.72 -21.48 -25.07
N ARG A 463 -5.13 -21.03 -23.95
CA ARG A 463 -5.66 -21.31 -22.62
C ARG A 463 -7.07 -20.75 -22.41
N VAL A 464 -7.34 -19.55 -22.92
CA VAL A 464 -8.66 -18.94 -22.83
C VAL A 464 -9.67 -19.71 -23.68
N VAL A 465 -9.30 -20.07 -24.93
CA VAL A 465 -10.14 -20.90 -25.82
C VAL A 465 -10.50 -22.23 -25.16
N ASP A 466 -9.51 -23.01 -24.70
CA ASP A 466 -9.73 -24.31 -24.04
C ASP A 466 -10.66 -24.17 -22.81
N THR A 467 -10.49 -23.07 -22.07
CA THR A 467 -11.30 -22.78 -20.88
C THR A 467 -12.76 -22.49 -21.25
N VAL A 468 -13.00 -21.68 -22.29
CA VAL A 468 -14.34 -21.32 -22.76
C VAL A 468 -15.04 -22.54 -23.37
N GLU A 469 -14.33 -23.38 -24.12
CA GLU A 469 -14.85 -24.67 -24.60
C GLU A 469 -15.29 -25.58 -23.45
N THR A 470 -14.44 -25.70 -22.43
CA THR A 470 -14.78 -26.46 -21.21
C THR A 470 -16.04 -25.90 -20.55
N TRP A 471 -16.29 -24.59 -20.61
CA TRP A 471 -17.51 -24.00 -20.06
C TRP A 471 -18.74 -24.34 -20.88
N PHE A 472 -18.64 -24.33 -22.21
CA PHE A 472 -19.73 -24.78 -23.08
C PHE A 472 -20.09 -26.25 -22.82
N GLU A 473 -19.09 -27.13 -22.68
CA GLU A 473 -19.29 -28.55 -22.46
C GLU A 473 -19.88 -28.87 -21.08
N ARG A 474 -19.30 -28.30 -20.02
CA ARG A 474 -19.69 -28.64 -18.63
C ARG A 474 -20.92 -27.87 -18.15
N TYR A 475 -21.18 -26.70 -18.71
CA TYR A 475 -22.23 -25.79 -18.25
C TYR A 475 -23.03 -25.21 -19.44
N PRO A 476 -23.72 -26.05 -20.23
CA PRO A 476 -24.35 -25.62 -21.48
C PRO A 476 -25.46 -24.56 -21.32
N THR A 477 -26.08 -24.46 -20.15
CA THR A 477 -27.11 -23.46 -19.83
C THR A 477 -26.57 -22.21 -19.13
N HIS A 478 -25.25 -22.14 -18.91
CA HIS A 478 -24.63 -21.08 -18.11
C HIS A 478 -24.11 -19.96 -19.01
N LEU A 479 -24.48 -18.71 -18.70
CA LEU A 479 -24.19 -17.54 -19.56
C LEU A 479 -22.71 -17.16 -19.68
N ALA A 480 -21.85 -17.68 -18.81
CA ALA A 480 -20.41 -17.38 -18.85
C ALA A 480 -19.72 -17.80 -20.15
N GLY A 481 -20.03 -18.97 -20.71
CA GLY A 481 -19.47 -19.42 -21.99
C GLY A 481 -19.84 -18.45 -23.12
N PRO A 482 -21.13 -18.21 -23.37
CA PRO A 482 -21.60 -17.25 -24.36
C PRO A 482 -21.02 -15.85 -24.20
N ARG A 483 -21.03 -15.28 -22.98
CA ARG A 483 -20.49 -13.93 -22.75
C ARG A 483 -18.97 -13.85 -22.94
N ALA A 484 -18.24 -14.89 -22.52
CA ALA A 484 -16.80 -14.97 -22.77
C ALA A 484 -16.49 -15.07 -24.27
N PHE A 485 -17.24 -15.90 -25.00
CA PHE A 485 -17.10 -16.02 -26.44
C PHE A 485 -17.37 -14.70 -27.17
N LEU A 486 -18.44 -14.00 -26.79
CA LEU A 486 -18.76 -12.67 -27.33
C LEU A 486 -17.64 -11.66 -27.04
N ALA A 487 -17.04 -11.67 -25.85
CA ALA A 487 -15.90 -10.81 -25.53
C ALA A 487 -14.65 -11.07 -26.41
N LEU A 488 -14.40 -12.34 -26.76
CA LEU A 488 -13.28 -12.73 -27.64
C LEU A 488 -13.56 -12.44 -29.11
N THR A 489 -14.83 -12.32 -29.47
CA THR A 489 -15.26 -12.10 -30.85
C THR A 489 -15.74 -10.67 -31.10
N ASP A 490 -15.67 -9.78 -30.12
CA ASP A 490 -16.03 -8.37 -30.31
C ASP A 490 -15.02 -7.64 -31.21
N PRO A 491 -15.44 -7.08 -32.36
CA PRO A 491 -14.56 -6.34 -33.28
C PRO A 491 -14.00 -5.02 -32.74
N THR A 492 -14.47 -4.57 -31.58
CA THR A 492 -13.88 -3.43 -30.87
C THR A 492 -12.60 -3.81 -30.12
N HIS A 493 -12.34 -5.10 -29.93
CA HIS A 493 -11.14 -5.62 -29.29
C HIS A 493 -10.17 -6.21 -30.32
N SER A 494 -8.88 -5.91 -30.17
CA SER A 494 -7.82 -6.44 -31.06
C SER A 494 -7.64 -7.95 -30.98
N VAL A 495 -8.20 -8.60 -29.96
CA VAL A 495 -8.16 -10.06 -29.81
C VAL A 495 -8.85 -10.78 -30.96
N LEU A 496 -9.88 -10.18 -31.57
CA LEU A 496 -10.58 -10.78 -32.70
C LEU A 496 -9.64 -10.99 -33.90
N ASP A 497 -8.76 -10.03 -34.19
CA ASP A 497 -7.80 -10.14 -35.30
C ASP A 497 -6.84 -11.32 -35.09
N THR A 498 -6.38 -11.50 -33.84
CA THR A 498 -5.54 -12.64 -33.44
C THR A 498 -6.30 -13.96 -33.57
N VAL A 499 -7.53 -14.03 -33.08
CA VAL A 499 -8.39 -15.22 -33.17
C VAL A 499 -8.69 -15.59 -34.62
N MET A 500 -8.99 -14.61 -35.47
CA MET A 500 -9.29 -14.82 -36.89
C MET A 500 -8.06 -15.26 -37.67
N SER A 501 -6.90 -14.70 -37.37
CA SER A 501 -5.61 -15.13 -37.94
C SER A 501 -5.28 -16.56 -37.52
N ALA A 502 -5.49 -16.91 -36.24
CA ALA A 502 -5.30 -18.26 -35.74
C ALA A 502 -6.28 -19.27 -36.37
N ALA A 503 -7.54 -18.89 -36.61
CA ALA A 503 -8.54 -19.73 -37.28
C ALA A 503 -8.19 -20.07 -38.74
N GLN A 504 -7.38 -19.23 -39.41
CA GLN A 504 -6.87 -19.55 -40.75
C GLN A 504 -5.75 -20.60 -40.71
N ALA A 505 -4.95 -20.60 -39.65
CA ALA A 505 -3.80 -21.48 -39.50
C ALA A 505 -4.16 -22.82 -38.81
N ALA A 506 -5.15 -22.82 -37.91
CA ALA A 506 -5.49 -23.94 -37.05
C ALA A 506 -6.99 -24.30 -37.13
N PRO A 507 -7.35 -25.50 -37.62
CA PRO A 507 -8.73 -25.96 -37.70
C PRO A 507 -9.48 -25.93 -36.36
N ALA A 508 -8.81 -26.26 -35.25
CA ALA A 508 -9.41 -26.26 -33.91
C ALA A 508 -9.96 -24.87 -33.51
N ILE A 509 -9.27 -23.78 -33.87
CA ILE A 509 -9.75 -22.41 -33.57
C ILE A 509 -10.93 -22.04 -34.47
N ARG A 510 -10.97 -22.54 -35.71
CA ARG A 510 -12.14 -22.39 -36.58
C ARG A 510 -13.35 -23.12 -35.99
N ASP A 511 -13.16 -24.35 -35.51
CA ASP A 511 -14.21 -25.15 -34.89
C ASP A 511 -14.71 -24.50 -33.60
N PHE A 512 -13.81 -23.93 -32.79
CA PHE A 512 -14.14 -23.09 -31.64
C PHE A 512 -15.07 -21.92 -32.02
N LEU A 513 -14.76 -21.18 -33.09
CA LEU A 513 -15.60 -20.07 -33.55
C LEU A 513 -16.98 -20.53 -33.99
N ILE A 514 -17.08 -21.65 -34.71
CA ILE A 514 -18.35 -22.20 -35.18
C ILE A 514 -19.18 -22.66 -33.98
N ASN A 515 -18.62 -23.49 -33.10
CA ASN A 515 -19.31 -24.00 -31.92
C ASN A 515 -19.69 -22.86 -30.97
N GLY A 516 -18.79 -21.90 -30.73
CA GLY A 516 -19.05 -20.75 -29.88
C GLY A 516 -20.23 -19.90 -30.37
N TRP A 517 -20.31 -19.62 -31.68
CA TRP A 517 -21.46 -18.94 -32.26
C TRP A 517 -22.74 -19.78 -32.11
N MET A 518 -22.67 -21.09 -32.40
CA MET A 518 -23.83 -21.96 -32.27
C MET A 518 -24.37 -22.01 -30.84
N GLN A 519 -23.51 -22.13 -29.83
CA GLN A 519 -23.94 -22.15 -28.42
C GLN A 519 -24.47 -20.80 -27.98
N THR A 520 -23.80 -19.71 -28.38
CA THR A 520 -24.19 -18.35 -28.00
C THR A 520 -25.54 -17.95 -28.58
N LEU A 521 -25.80 -18.28 -29.86
CA LEU A 521 -27.03 -17.90 -30.54
C LEU A 521 -28.28 -18.58 -29.97
N ARG A 522 -28.12 -19.75 -29.33
CA ARG A 522 -29.19 -20.48 -28.64
C ARG A 522 -29.61 -19.85 -27.32
N GLN A 523 -28.83 -18.91 -26.79
CA GLN A 523 -29.04 -18.34 -25.46
C GLN A 523 -29.82 -17.02 -25.56
N PRO A 524 -31.08 -16.97 -25.08
CA PRO A 524 -31.92 -15.79 -25.22
C PRO A 524 -31.32 -14.54 -24.55
N ASP A 525 -30.68 -14.71 -23.39
CA ASP A 525 -30.15 -13.62 -22.56
C ASP A 525 -29.01 -12.82 -23.21
N VAL A 526 -28.36 -13.37 -24.24
CA VAL A 526 -27.25 -12.70 -24.95
C VAL A 526 -27.59 -12.37 -26.40
N ARG A 527 -28.86 -12.58 -26.82
CA ARG A 527 -29.28 -12.47 -28.22
C ARG A 527 -29.01 -11.09 -28.83
N ASP A 528 -29.31 -10.02 -28.10
CA ASP A 528 -29.11 -8.65 -28.58
C ASP A 528 -27.62 -8.29 -28.68
N HIS A 529 -26.82 -8.69 -27.70
CA HIS A 529 -25.37 -8.50 -27.71
C HIS A 529 -24.70 -9.30 -28.84
N ALA A 530 -25.13 -10.55 -29.04
CA ALA A 530 -24.67 -11.39 -30.15
C ALA A 530 -25.01 -10.77 -31.52
N HIS A 531 -26.20 -10.18 -31.67
CA HIS A 531 -26.59 -9.49 -32.90
C HIS A 531 -25.70 -8.25 -33.16
N GLN A 532 -25.40 -7.46 -32.13
CA GLN A 532 -24.50 -6.31 -32.24
C GLN A 532 -23.09 -6.71 -32.68
N ILE A 533 -22.55 -7.81 -32.13
CA ILE A 533 -21.23 -8.32 -32.51
C ILE A 533 -21.24 -8.85 -33.95
N LEU A 534 -22.29 -9.56 -34.38
CA LEU A 534 -22.43 -9.97 -35.80
C LEU A 534 -22.49 -8.78 -36.76
N LEU A 535 -23.18 -7.71 -36.39
CA LEU A 535 -23.18 -6.46 -37.16
C LEU A 535 -21.78 -5.84 -37.20
N GLY A 536 -21.06 -5.86 -36.08
CA GLY A 536 -19.66 -5.45 -36.02
C GLY A 536 -18.76 -6.28 -36.95
N TRP A 537 -18.96 -7.60 -37.01
CA TRP A 537 -18.22 -8.48 -37.94
C TRP A 537 -18.47 -8.09 -39.40
N ALA A 538 -19.73 -7.81 -39.75
CA ALA A 538 -20.10 -7.36 -41.09
C ALA A 538 -19.41 -6.03 -41.45
N ARG A 539 -19.43 -5.05 -40.55
CA ARG A 539 -18.76 -3.76 -40.73
C ARG A 539 -17.24 -3.91 -40.85
N ALA A 540 -16.63 -4.68 -39.97
CA ALA A 540 -15.18 -4.93 -39.99
C ALA A 540 -14.73 -5.66 -41.26
N ALA A 541 -15.55 -6.58 -41.80
CA ALA A 541 -15.28 -7.22 -43.08
C ALA A 541 -15.48 -6.28 -44.29
N HIS A 542 -16.48 -5.39 -44.24
CA HIS A 542 -16.71 -4.36 -45.26
C HIS A 542 -15.56 -3.33 -45.31
N GLU A 543 -15.07 -2.93 -44.14
CA GLU A 543 -13.92 -2.02 -43.97
C GLU A 543 -12.56 -2.69 -44.29
N GLY A 544 -12.54 -3.99 -44.57
CA GLY A 544 -11.32 -4.74 -44.86
C GLY A 544 -10.45 -5.04 -43.63
N ARG A 545 -10.92 -4.78 -42.40
CA ARG A 545 -10.23 -5.16 -41.16
C ARG A 545 -10.25 -6.68 -40.95
N LEU A 546 -11.34 -7.34 -41.31
CA LEU A 546 -11.43 -8.80 -41.30
C LEU A 546 -11.40 -9.37 -42.72
N ASN A 547 -10.77 -10.53 -42.88
CA ASN A 547 -10.77 -11.24 -44.17
C ASN A 547 -12.19 -11.70 -44.51
N ARG A 548 -12.78 -11.06 -45.52
CA ARG A 548 -14.16 -11.31 -45.98
C ARG A 548 -14.46 -12.80 -46.22
N THR A 549 -13.57 -13.51 -46.88
CA THR A 549 -13.76 -14.93 -47.23
C THR A 549 -13.75 -15.82 -45.99
N THR A 550 -12.81 -15.60 -45.06
CA THR A 550 -12.74 -16.35 -43.80
C THR A 550 -13.97 -16.07 -42.94
N THR A 551 -14.30 -14.80 -42.72
CA THR A 551 -15.41 -14.36 -41.87
C THR A 551 -16.75 -14.93 -42.34
N PHE A 552 -17.11 -14.74 -43.60
CA PHE A 552 -18.38 -15.26 -44.12
C PHE A 552 -18.36 -16.77 -44.35
N GLY A 553 -17.19 -17.39 -44.52
CA GLY A 553 -17.04 -18.85 -44.50
C GLY A 553 -17.46 -19.43 -43.14
N ILE A 554 -16.96 -18.88 -42.04
CA ILE A 554 -17.34 -19.31 -40.68
C ILE A 554 -18.83 -19.09 -40.43
N LEU A 555 -19.36 -17.92 -40.77
CA LEU A 555 -20.79 -17.62 -40.58
C LEU A 555 -21.70 -18.49 -41.45
N THR A 556 -21.24 -18.90 -42.64
CA THR A 556 -21.93 -19.90 -43.48
C THR A 556 -22.01 -21.24 -42.79
N ASP A 557 -20.90 -21.70 -42.21
CA ASP A 557 -20.85 -22.97 -41.48
C ASP A 557 -21.77 -22.94 -40.25
N VAL A 558 -21.76 -21.83 -39.49
CA VAL A 558 -22.68 -21.59 -38.36
C VAL A 558 -24.14 -21.67 -38.82
N ARG A 559 -24.51 -21.00 -39.93
CA ARG A 559 -25.86 -21.05 -40.48
C ARG A 559 -26.25 -22.48 -40.87
N ASN A 560 -25.37 -23.19 -41.55
CA ASN A 560 -25.66 -24.54 -42.04
C ASN A 560 -25.83 -25.54 -40.89
N ALA A 561 -25.12 -25.32 -39.77
CA ALA A 561 -25.20 -26.14 -38.56
C ALA A 561 -26.32 -25.72 -37.59
N HIS A 562 -26.94 -24.55 -37.76
CA HIS A 562 -27.92 -23.98 -36.83
C HIS A 562 -29.30 -23.76 -37.48
N THR A 563 -30.34 -24.45 -36.97
CA THR A 563 -31.73 -24.26 -37.40
C THR A 563 -32.23 -22.85 -37.06
N PRO A 564 -32.88 -22.10 -37.98
CA PRO A 564 -33.06 -20.66 -37.84
C PRO A 564 -34.28 -20.29 -36.97
N LEU A 565 -34.08 -20.07 -35.67
CA LEU A 565 -35.07 -19.43 -34.77
C LEU A 565 -34.46 -18.35 -33.84
N ASP A 566 -33.27 -17.79 -34.15
CA ASP A 566 -32.50 -16.93 -33.22
C ASP A 566 -31.89 -15.65 -33.86
N ALA A 567 -30.93 -14.96 -33.21
CA ALA A 567 -30.28 -13.71 -33.67
C ALA A 567 -29.68 -13.79 -35.08
N MET A 568 -29.26 -14.98 -35.53
CA MET A 568 -28.83 -15.23 -36.91
C MET A 568 -29.99 -15.03 -37.91
N SER A 569 -31.23 -15.35 -37.54
CA SER A 569 -32.40 -15.10 -38.40
C SER A 569 -32.66 -13.60 -38.57
N ARG A 570 -32.55 -12.80 -37.49
CA ARG A 570 -32.60 -11.33 -37.57
C ARG A 570 -31.48 -10.76 -38.43
N PHE A 571 -30.26 -11.30 -38.29
CA PHE A 571 -29.11 -10.90 -39.10
C PHE A 571 -29.34 -11.22 -40.60
N LEU A 572 -29.90 -12.39 -40.91
CA LEU A 572 -30.13 -12.87 -42.28
C LEU A 572 -31.38 -12.28 -42.98
N TYR A 573 -32.47 -12.04 -42.24
CA TYR A 573 -33.81 -11.78 -42.81
C TYR A 573 -34.46 -10.43 -42.39
N GLY A 574 -33.70 -9.52 -41.78
CA GLY A 574 -34.20 -8.16 -41.47
C GLY A 574 -34.65 -7.36 -42.72
N SER A 575 -35.23 -6.17 -42.51
CA SER A 575 -35.84 -5.38 -43.59
C SER A 575 -34.78 -4.57 -44.37
N PRO A 576 -34.58 -4.82 -45.69
CA PRO A 576 -33.56 -4.15 -46.50
C PRO A 576 -33.67 -2.63 -46.54
N ASP A 577 -34.86 -2.08 -46.30
CA ASP A 577 -35.19 -0.69 -46.59
C ASP A 577 -34.79 0.28 -45.45
N GLN A 578 -34.26 -0.26 -44.34
CA GLN A 578 -33.77 0.51 -43.18
C GLN A 578 -32.39 0.04 -42.68
N ASP A 579 -31.74 -0.90 -43.38
CA ASP A 579 -30.58 -1.63 -42.90
C ASP A 579 -29.24 -1.07 -43.42
N ASP A 580 -28.19 -1.23 -42.62
CA ASP A 580 -26.79 -0.81 -42.90
C ASP A 580 -26.23 -1.47 -44.18
N LYS A 581 -25.46 -0.72 -45.00
CA LYS A 581 -24.82 -1.24 -46.23
C LYS A 581 -23.97 -2.49 -45.98
N ALA A 582 -23.26 -2.52 -44.84
CA ALA A 582 -22.45 -3.67 -44.46
C ALA A 582 -23.31 -4.93 -44.20
N LEU A 583 -24.53 -4.75 -43.68
CA LEU A 583 -25.46 -5.84 -43.41
C LEU A 583 -26.06 -6.40 -44.70
N ILE A 584 -26.40 -5.53 -45.66
CA ILE A 584 -26.87 -5.92 -47.00
C ILE A 584 -25.80 -6.78 -47.70
N GLU A 585 -24.53 -6.32 -47.68
CA GLU A 585 -23.42 -7.07 -48.27
C GLU A 585 -23.16 -8.42 -47.58
N ALA A 586 -23.29 -8.48 -46.25
CA ALA A 586 -23.16 -9.71 -45.49
C ALA A 586 -24.23 -10.74 -45.89
N ARG A 587 -25.48 -10.30 -46.08
CA ARG A 587 -26.59 -11.16 -46.55
C ARG A 587 -26.32 -11.72 -47.94
N PHE A 588 -25.85 -10.91 -48.88
CA PHE A 588 -25.48 -11.40 -50.22
C PHE A 588 -24.37 -12.47 -50.13
N ALA A 589 -23.30 -12.18 -49.38
CA ALA A 589 -22.21 -13.12 -49.19
C ALA A 589 -22.68 -14.46 -48.59
N LEU A 590 -23.55 -14.40 -47.57
CA LEU A 590 -24.08 -15.61 -46.92
C LEU A 590 -25.05 -16.36 -47.80
N ALA A 591 -25.87 -15.69 -48.60
CA ALA A 591 -26.80 -16.33 -49.55
C ALA A 591 -26.08 -17.04 -50.72
N ASN A 592 -24.73 -17.07 -50.75
CA ASN A 592 -23.92 -17.47 -51.91
C ASN A 592 -24.30 -16.72 -53.19
N LEU A 593 -24.89 -15.53 -53.03
CA LEU A 593 -25.16 -14.62 -54.12
C LEU A 593 -23.86 -13.83 -54.32
N ARG A 594 -23.36 -13.77 -55.57
CA ARG A 594 -22.18 -12.95 -55.88
C ARG A 594 -22.43 -11.55 -55.34
N ALA A 595 -21.51 -11.03 -54.52
CA ALA A 595 -21.54 -9.63 -54.11
C ALA A 595 -21.63 -8.80 -55.40
N CYS A 596 -22.76 -8.12 -55.60
CA CYS A 596 -22.93 -7.28 -56.77
C CYS A 596 -21.86 -6.18 -56.68
N ASN A 597 -20.99 -6.07 -57.68
CA ASN A 597 -20.16 -4.89 -57.85
C ASN A 597 -21.11 -3.73 -58.16
N HIS A 598 -21.57 -3.00 -57.13
CA HIS A 598 -22.58 -1.96 -57.27
C HIS A 598 -22.12 -0.77 -58.13
N THR A 599 -20.81 -0.62 -58.34
CA THR A 599 -20.22 0.28 -59.34
C THR A 599 -20.61 -0.07 -60.78
N GLN A 600 -21.06 -1.30 -61.03
CA GLN A 600 -21.49 -1.81 -62.34
C GLN A 600 -22.97 -2.24 -62.38
N CYS A 601 -23.74 -2.00 -61.31
CA CYS A 601 -25.15 -2.36 -61.26
C CYS A 601 -25.97 -1.45 -62.20
N SER A 602 -26.49 -2.00 -63.30
CA SER A 602 -27.29 -1.30 -64.32
C SER A 602 -28.76 -1.13 -63.96
N GLU A 603 -29.19 -1.65 -62.80
CA GLU A 603 -30.55 -1.49 -62.28
C GLU A 603 -30.78 -0.05 -61.77
N PRO A 604 -31.83 0.65 -62.27
CA PRO A 604 -32.11 2.03 -61.91
C PRO A 604 -32.60 2.23 -60.47
N HIS A 605 -32.92 1.14 -59.73
CA HIS A 605 -33.45 1.18 -58.35
C HIS A 605 -32.56 0.41 -57.37
N CYS A 606 -31.24 0.46 -57.55
CA CYS A 606 -30.32 -0.13 -56.60
C CYS A 606 -30.38 0.65 -55.26
N PRO A 607 -30.81 0.04 -54.14
CA PRO A 607 -31.01 0.74 -52.86
C PRO A 607 -29.72 1.38 -52.30
N LEU A 608 -28.55 0.96 -52.79
CA LEU A 608 -27.25 1.52 -52.42
C LEU A 608 -26.81 2.72 -53.27
N LYS A 609 -27.46 2.99 -54.42
CA LYS A 609 -27.24 4.18 -55.27
C LYS A 609 -28.07 5.39 -54.82
N GLU A 610 -29.24 5.18 -54.24
CA GLU A 610 -30.17 6.26 -53.85
C GLU A 610 -29.74 7.01 -52.58
N ALA A 611 -28.84 6.46 -51.77
CA ALA A 611 -28.35 7.09 -50.54
C ALA A 611 -27.34 8.25 -50.76
N VAL A 612 -27.14 8.72 -51.99
CA VAL A 612 -26.31 9.90 -52.32
C VAL A 612 -27.22 11.00 -52.87
N GLY A 613 -28.18 11.44 -52.05
CA GLY A 613 -28.95 12.66 -52.26
C GLY A 613 -28.55 13.69 -51.20
N PRO A 614 -28.40 15.00 -51.52
CA PRO A 614 -28.13 16.01 -50.52
C PRO A 614 -29.30 16.08 -49.53
N LEU A 615 -28.97 16.13 -48.23
CA LEU A 615 -29.92 16.43 -47.16
C LEU A 615 -30.73 17.70 -47.52
N PRO A 616 -32.08 17.67 -47.43
CA PRO A 616 -32.85 18.89 -47.58
C PRO A 616 -32.69 19.75 -46.32
N ASP A 617 -32.18 20.98 -46.52
CA ASP A 617 -32.23 22.07 -45.55
C ASP A 617 -33.68 22.28 -45.10
N THR A 618 -33.98 21.91 -43.85
CA THR A 618 -35.21 22.32 -43.16
C THR A 618 -34.89 23.49 -42.24
N SER A 619 -34.73 24.66 -42.85
CA SER A 619 -34.84 25.96 -42.19
C SER A 619 -36.03 26.71 -42.81
N THR A 620 -36.84 27.30 -41.94
CA THR A 620 -37.90 28.31 -42.18
C THR A 620 -39.25 27.90 -42.80
N ALA A 621 -40.25 27.75 -41.93
CA ALA A 621 -41.57 28.42 -42.00
C ALA A 621 -42.27 28.15 -40.65
N GLY A 622 -42.41 29.09 -39.70
CA GLY A 622 -42.84 30.47 -39.89
C GLY A 622 -44.36 30.47 -40.00
N GLY A 623 -45.04 30.43 -38.86
CA GLY A 623 -46.49 30.19 -38.79
C GLY A 623 -47.37 31.35 -39.23
N THR A 624 -48.61 30.99 -39.57
CA THR A 624 -49.78 31.86 -39.49
C THR A 624 -50.94 30.98 -39.04
N GLY A 625 -51.41 31.21 -37.82
CA GLY A 625 -52.66 30.66 -37.34
C GLY A 625 -53.81 31.56 -37.77
N GLU A 626 -54.89 30.94 -38.24
CA GLU A 626 -56.24 31.48 -38.20
C GLU A 626 -57.20 30.30 -37.98
N SER A 627 -57.93 30.34 -36.87
CA SER A 627 -59.06 29.45 -36.58
C SER A 627 -60.31 29.95 -37.30
N PRO A 628 -61.30 29.07 -37.55
CA PRO A 628 -62.52 29.24 -36.77
C PRO A 628 -63.26 27.95 -36.36
N SER A 629 -63.97 28.10 -35.23
CA SER A 629 -65.05 27.28 -34.63
C SER A 629 -64.66 26.13 -33.72
#